data_AF-S4X0E6-F1
#
_entry.id   AF-S4X0E6-F1
#
_cell.length_a   1.000
_cell.length_b   1.000
_cell.length_c   1.000
_cell.angle_alpha   90.00
_cell.angle_beta   90.00
_cell.angle_gamma   90.00
#
_symmetry.space_group_name_H-M   'P 1'
#
loop_
_entity.id
_entity.type
_entity.pdbx_description
1 polymer ?
#
loop_
_entity_poly.entity_id
_entity_poly.type
_entity_poly.pdbx_seq_one_letter_code
_entity_poly.pdbx_strand_id
1 'polypeptide(L)'
;KRIVFLSVLIIIPVFLVIYWYYKKVSKLGKERKILSLLNAFSLIFITGTFLYVYSIKSGFIYTFIQEHNINSMARTDLWKGIESTYSFAPIFMGRGVGFASKWMDNNWMTLNINGLTGSMGIHNDILKSYIEIGFVGLFIYFYTLLYRNAKRIFVKIGHKESFIYFVLT
;
A
#
# COMPACT_ATOMS: atom_id res chain seq x y z
N LYS A 1 -17.07 -12.08 -4.23
CA LYS A 1 -17.86 -11.49 -5.33
C LYS A 1 -18.59 -10.19 -4.93
N ARG A 2 -19.29 -10.11 -3.79
CA ARG A 2 -19.99 -8.89 -3.33
C ARG A 2 -19.07 -7.67 -3.10
N ILE A 3 -17.91 -7.89 -2.47
CA ILE A 3 -16.93 -6.82 -2.21
C ILE A 3 -16.37 -6.24 -3.51
N VAL A 4 -16.10 -7.09 -4.52
CA VAL A 4 -15.58 -6.65 -5.83
C VAL A 4 -16.58 -5.74 -6.54
N PHE A 5 -17.86 -6.10 -6.50
CA PHE A 5 -18.91 -5.29 -7.12
C PHE A 5 -19.07 -3.92 -6.44
N LEU A 6 -19.01 -3.88 -5.10
CA LEU A 6 -19.01 -2.64 -4.33
C LEU A 6 -17.79 -1.77 -4.63
N SER A 7 -16.61 -2.37 -4.74
CA SER A 7 -15.40 -1.61 -5.10
C SER A 7 -15.50 -1.01 -6.51
N VAL A 8 -16.02 -1.73 -7.51
CA VAL A 8 -16.20 -1.18 -8.86
C VAL A 8 -17.20 -0.02 -8.86
N LEU A 9 -18.31 -0.15 -8.13
CA LEU A 9 -19.32 0.89 -7.98
C LEU A 9 -18.78 2.19 -7.34
N ILE A 10 -17.76 2.08 -6.48
CA ILE A 10 -17.12 3.24 -5.85
C ILE A 10 -16.01 3.82 -6.75
N ILE A 11 -15.23 2.96 -7.43
CA ILE A 11 -14.08 3.39 -8.23
C ILE A 11 -14.51 4.19 -9.46
N ILE A 12 -15.56 3.76 -10.16
CA ILE A 12 -16.04 4.45 -11.38
C ILE A 12 -16.41 5.93 -11.12
N PRO A 13 -17.29 6.27 -10.16
CA PRO A 13 -17.62 7.67 -9.90
C PRO A 13 -16.43 8.48 -9.40
N VAL A 14 -15.55 7.89 -8.58
CA VAL A 14 -14.30 8.55 -8.16
C VAL A 14 -13.45 8.89 -9.38
N PHE A 15 -13.25 7.95 -10.30
CA PHE A 15 -12.49 8.18 -11.53
C PHE A 15 -13.12 9.29 -12.39
N LEU A 16 -14.46 9.29 -12.54
CA LEU A 16 -15.17 10.32 -13.29
C LEU A 16 -14.99 11.72 -12.68
N VAL A 17 -15.03 11.83 -11.35
CA VAL A 17 -14.79 13.10 -10.64
C VAL A 17 -13.37 13.59 -10.84
N ILE A 18 -12.37 12.70 -10.73
CA ILE A 18 -10.95 13.05 -10.95
C ILE A 18 -10.75 13.50 -12.40
N TYR A 19 -11.31 12.77 -13.37
CA TYR A 19 -11.21 13.13 -14.79
C TYR A 19 -11.91 14.46 -15.11
N TRP A 20 -13.09 14.70 -14.54
CA TRP A 20 -13.80 15.97 -14.68
C TRP A 20 -12.98 17.13 -14.12
N TYR A 21 -12.39 16.96 -12.94
CA TYR A 21 -11.51 17.96 -12.32
C TYR A 21 -10.29 18.25 -13.19
N TYR A 22 -9.62 17.20 -13.71
CA TYR A 22 -8.51 17.34 -14.64
C TYR A 22 -8.90 18.18 -15.87
N LYS A 23 -10.02 17.85 -16.53
CA LYS A 23 -10.49 18.58 -17.71
C LYS A 23 -10.79 20.05 -17.40
N LYS A 24 -11.35 20.34 -16.22
CA LYS A 24 -11.64 21.70 -15.76
C LYS A 24 -10.36 22.51 -15.53
N VAL A 25 -9.36 21.93 -14.85
CA VAL A 25 -8.09 22.62 -14.53
C VAL A 25 -7.23 22.81 -15.79
N SER A 26 -7.23 21.82 -16.68
CA SER A 26 -6.48 21.89 -17.94
C SER A 26 -7.02 22.97 -18.87
N LYS A 27 -8.35 23.08 -19.01
CA LYS A 27 -8.99 24.19 -19.75
C LYS A 27 -8.64 25.58 -19.21
N LEU A 28 -8.32 25.70 -17.93
CA LEU A 28 -7.93 26.96 -17.29
C LEU A 28 -6.43 27.29 -17.46
N GLY A 29 -5.65 26.43 -18.13
CA GLY A 29 -4.21 26.59 -18.31
C GLY A 29 -3.41 26.47 -17.00
N LYS A 30 -4.02 25.94 -15.93
CA LYS A 30 -3.41 25.86 -14.58
C LYS A 30 -2.74 24.51 -14.35
N GLU A 31 -2.01 23.99 -15.34
CA GLU A 31 -1.43 22.64 -15.34
C GLU A 31 -0.51 22.36 -14.14
N ARG A 32 0.18 23.40 -13.63
CA ARG A 32 1.01 23.28 -12.40
C ARG A 32 0.20 22.85 -11.17
N LYS A 33 -1.10 23.16 -11.11
CA LYS A 33 -1.98 22.70 -10.03
C LYS A 33 -2.22 21.19 -10.08
N ILE A 34 -2.28 20.60 -11.29
CA ILE A 34 -2.39 19.14 -11.44
C ILE A 34 -1.15 18.48 -10.87
N LEU A 35 0.05 18.94 -11.24
CA LEU A 35 1.29 18.41 -10.67
C LEU A 35 1.34 18.54 -9.14
N SER A 36 0.92 19.68 -8.58
CA SER A 36 0.85 19.86 -7.12
C SER A 36 -0.11 18.88 -6.46
N LEU A 37 -1.25 18.60 -7.09
CA LEU A 37 -2.23 17.65 -6.59
C LEU A 37 -1.68 16.21 -6.64
N LEU A 38 -1.06 15.79 -7.75
CA LEU A 38 -0.43 14.47 -7.87
C LEU A 38 0.67 14.27 -6.81
N ASN A 39 1.48 15.29 -6.58
CA ASN A 39 2.52 15.28 -5.55
C ASN A 39 1.92 15.14 -4.13
N ALA A 40 0.84 15.87 -3.84
CA ALA A 40 0.15 15.78 -2.56
C ALA A 40 -0.43 14.38 -2.34
N PHE A 41 -1.12 13.82 -3.34
CA PHE A 41 -1.62 12.44 -3.29
C PHE A 41 -0.51 11.41 -3.10
N SER A 42 0.63 11.58 -3.78
CA SER A 42 1.79 10.71 -3.61
C SER A 42 2.29 10.70 -2.17
N LEU A 43 2.46 11.89 -1.56
CA LEU A 43 2.95 12.02 -0.18
C LEU A 43 1.95 11.50 0.84
N ILE A 44 0.66 11.75 0.65
CA ILE A 44 -0.42 11.21 1.48
C ILE A 44 -0.42 9.69 1.40
N PHE A 45 -0.31 9.12 0.19
CA PHE A 45 -0.27 7.67 0.00
C PHE A 45 0.93 7.05 0.70
N ILE A 46 2.14 7.58 0.47
CA ILE A 46 3.38 7.09 1.11
C ILE A 46 3.23 7.14 2.64
N THR A 47 2.79 8.28 3.19
CA THR A 47 2.59 8.45 4.63
C THR A 47 1.55 7.46 5.15
N GLY A 48 0.44 7.29 4.44
CA GLY A 48 -0.62 6.34 4.77
C GLY A 48 -0.12 4.89 4.77
N THR A 49 0.76 4.51 3.85
CA THR A 49 1.41 3.20 3.82
C THR A 49 2.24 2.96 5.08
N PHE A 50 3.06 3.93 5.49
CA PHE A 50 3.87 3.79 6.71
C PHE A 50 3.02 3.80 7.97
N LEU A 51 1.99 4.64 8.05
CA LEU A 51 1.03 4.62 9.16
C LEU A 51 0.30 3.27 9.23
N TYR A 52 -0.05 2.68 8.09
CA TYR A 52 -0.66 1.35 8.04
C TYR A 52 0.27 0.27 8.60
N VAL A 53 1.54 0.24 8.18
CA VAL A 53 2.53 -0.70 8.72
C VAL A 53 2.73 -0.48 10.22
N TYR A 54 2.79 0.77 10.68
CA TYR A 54 2.88 1.09 12.10
C TYR A 54 1.67 0.58 12.89
N SER A 55 0.45 0.75 12.36
CA SER A 55 -0.78 0.26 12.99
C SER A 55 -0.84 -1.27 13.07
N ILE A 56 -0.21 -1.99 12.13
CA ILE A 56 -0.02 -3.44 12.24
C ILE A 56 1.00 -3.74 13.35
N LYS A 57 2.18 -3.10 13.29
CA LYS A 57 3.29 -3.37 14.21
C LYS A 57 2.95 -3.08 15.67
N SER A 58 2.19 -2.03 15.92
CA SER A 58 1.70 -1.67 17.27
C SER A 58 0.63 -2.63 17.81
N GLY A 59 0.13 -3.57 16.99
CA GLY A 59 -0.98 -4.44 17.35
C GLY A 59 -2.34 -3.75 17.32
N PHE A 60 -2.43 -2.46 16.99
CA PHE A 60 -3.69 -1.70 16.99
C PHE A 60 -4.76 -2.35 16.12
N ILE A 61 -4.40 -2.76 14.89
CA ILE A 61 -5.35 -3.43 13.98
C ILE A 61 -5.81 -4.77 14.54
N TYR A 62 -4.91 -5.52 15.18
CA TYR A 62 -5.24 -6.79 15.80
C TYR A 62 -6.26 -6.60 16.92
N THR A 63 -5.97 -5.70 17.87
CA THR A 63 -6.85 -5.40 19.01
C THR A 63 -8.23 -4.92 18.55
N PHE A 64 -8.28 -3.97 17.61
CA PHE A 64 -9.54 -3.44 17.08
C PHE A 64 -10.44 -4.54 16.49
N ILE A 65 -9.86 -5.46 15.72
CA ILE A 65 -10.58 -6.56 15.07
C ILE A 65 -11.11 -7.57 16.10
N GLN A 66 -10.32 -7.89 17.12
CA GLN A 66 -10.72 -8.80 18.19
C GLN A 66 -11.84 -8.19 19.05
N GLU A 67 -11.71 -6.91 19.44
CA GLU A 67 -12.73 -6.19 20.22
C GLU A 67 -14.09 -6.12 19.51
N HIS A 68 -14.09 -5.97 18.19
CA HIS A 68 -15.31 -5.89 17.39
C HIS A 68 -15.80 -7.27 16.89
N ASN A 69 -15.18 -8.37 17.32
CA ASN A 69 -15.49 -9.74 16.87
C ASN A 69 -15.53 -9.89 15.34
N ILE A 70 -14.67 -9.15 14.63
CA ILE A 70 -14.62 -9.19 13.17
C ILE A 70 -13.86 -10.46 12.75
N ASN A 71 -14.52 -11.35 12.00
CA ASN A 71 -13.87 -12.54 11.48
C ASN A 71 -12.84 -12.18 10.40
N SER A 72 -11.55 -12.15 10.78
CA SER A 72 -10.43 -11.84 9.90
C SER A 72 -9.90 -13.03 9.08
N MET A 73 -10.48 -14.23 9.26
CA MET A 73 -10.03 -15.48 8.64
C MET A 73 -8.51 -15.70 8.82
N ALA A 74 -8.04 -15.68 10.07
CA ALA A 74 -6.64 -15.87 10.47
C ALA A 74 -5.61 -14.80 9.99
N ARG A 75 -6.01 -13.81 9.18
CA ARG A 75 -5.06 -12.83 8.61
C ARG A 75 -4.36 -11.99 9.66
N THR A 76 -5.11 -11.52 10.65
CA THR A 76 -4.53 -10.68 11.72
C THR A 76 -3.61 -11.47 12.65
N ASP A 77 -3.93 -12.74 12.87
CA ASP A 77 -3.08 -13.67 13.62
C ASP A 77 -1.77 -13.93 12.87
N LEU A 78 -1.80 -14.06 11.54
CA LEU A 78 -0.59 -14.18 10.71
C LEU A 78 0.30 -12.93 10.79
N TRP A 79 -0.30 -11.74 10.76
CA TRP A 79 0.44 -10.49 10.86
C TRP A 79 1.12 -10.34 12.22
N LYS A 80 0.45 -10.79 13.29
CA LYS A 80 1.00 -10.85 14.64
C LYS A 80 2.10 -11.92 14.77
N GLY A 81 1.93 -13.06 14.12
CA GLY A 81 2.92 -14.15 14.11
C GLY A 81 4.28 -13.73 13.52
N ILE A 82 4.26 -12.98 12.41
CA ILE A 82 5.48 -12.52 11.74
C ILE A 82 6.05 -11.21 12.32
N GLU A 83 5.36 -10.62 13.29
CA GLU A 83 5.66 -9.29 13.85
C GLU A 83 7.09 -9.17 14.40
N SER A 84 7.61 -10.25 15.00
CA SER A 84 8.97 -10.31 15.56
C SER A 84 10.07 -10.24 14.50
N THR A 85 9.73 -10.45 13.22
CA THR A 85 10.71 -10.46 12.13
C THR A 85 11.04 -9.07 11.60
N TYR A 86 10.34 -8.01 12.02
CA TYR A 86 10.66 -6.66 11.56
C TYR A 86 10.51 -5.63 12.66
N SER A 87 11.22 -4.51 12.52
CA SER A 87 11.07 -3.34 13.37
C SER A 87 10.54 -2.18 12.52
N PHE A 88 9.63 -1.39 13.09
CA PHE A 88 9.20 -0.15 12.45
C PHE A 88 10.20 0.96 12.77
N ALA A 89 11.28 1.03 11.99
CA ALA A 89 12.33 2.04 12.18
C ALA A 89 12.97 2.43 10.83
N PRO A 90 13.44 3.67 10.65
CA PRO A 90 14.16 4.08 9.45
C PRO A 90 15.41 3.26 9.15
N ILE A 91 16.07 2.73 10.20
CA ILE A 91 17.27 1.88 10.08
C ILE A 91 16.97 0.44 9.64
N PHE A 92 15.69 0.03 9.57
CA PHE A 92 15.32 -1.31 9.13
C PHE A 92 15.45 -1.41 7.61
N MET A 93 16.48 -2.14 7.16
CA MET A 93 16.82 -2.31 5.73
C MET A 93 16.06 -3.45 5.03
N GLY A 94 15.20 -4.17 5.76
CA GLY A 94 14.51 -5.35 5.26
C GLY A 94 15.31 -6.63 5.46
N ARG A 95 14.69 -7.77 5.14
CA ARG A 95 15.27 -9.12 5.28
C ARG A 95 15.53 -9.82 3.94
N GLY A 96 15.34 -9.14 2.83
CA GLY A 96 15.53 -9.66 1.49
C GLY A 96 14.24 -10.15 0.84
N VAL A 97 14.17 -10.03 -0.48
CA VAL A 97 13.00 -10.44 -1.30
C VAL A 97 12.74 -11.94 -1.12
N GLY A 98 11.47 -12.29 -0.91
CA GLY A 98 11.05 -13.67 -0.66
C GLY A 98 11.23 -14.14 0.78
N PHE A 99 11.83 -13.35 1.68
CA PHE A 99 11.98 -13.70 3.09
C PHE A 99 10.64 -14.00 3.74
N ALA A 100 9.63 -13.15 3.53
CA ALA A 100 8.35 -13.26 4.22
C ALA A 100 7.60 -14.55 3.83
N SER A 101 7.67 -14.93 2.54
CA SER A 101 7.13 -16.20 2.05
C SER A 101 7.89 -17.39 2.63
N LYS A 102 9.22 -17.41 2.54
CA LYS A 102 10.05 -18.49 3.07
C LYS A 102 9.91 -18.66 4.58
N TRP A 103 9.78 -17.56 5.32
CA TRP A 103 9.56 -17.59 6.75
C TRP A 103 8.20 -18.23 7.07
N MET A 104 7.15 -17.91 6.31
CA MET A 104 5.84 -18.52 6.49
C MET A 104 5.87 -20.02 6.21
N ASP A 105 6.48 -20.44 5.11
CA ASP A 105 6.61 -21.86 4.73
C ASP A 105 7.34 -22.69 5.81
N ASN A 106 8.28 -22.08 6.53
CA ASN A 106 9.06 -22.75 7.58
C ASN A 106 8.40 -22.69 8.96
N ASN A 107 7.54 -21.71 9.24
CA ASN A 107 7.04 -21.43 10.60
C ASN A 107 5.53 -21.58 10.75
N TRP A 108 4.77 -21.91 9.69
CA TRP A 108 3.31 -21.99 9.73
C TRP A 108 2.78 -22.93 10.82
N MET A 109 3.46 -24.06 11.09
CA MET A 109 3.07 -25.00 12.16
C MET A 109 3.26 -24.42 13.56
N THR A 110 4.22 -23.52 13.75
CA THR A 110 4.54 -22.92 15.05
C THR A 110 3.57 -21.82 15.46
N LEU A 111 2.78 -21.31 14.52
CA LEU A 111 1.81 -20.25 14.78
C LEU A 111 0.54 -20.75 15.49
N ASN A 112 0.31 -22.08 15.51
CA ASN A 112 -0.83 -22.73 16.17
C ASN A 112 -2.21 -22.11 15.83
N ILE A 113 -2.37 -21.67 14.59
CA ILE A 113 -3.62 -21.09 14.09
C ILE A 113 -4.46 -22.19 13.44
N ASN A 114 -5.71 -22.35 13.89
CA ASN A 114 -6.61 -23.39 13.38
C ASN A 114 -6.88 -23.21 11.88
N GLY A 115 -6.65 -24.26 11.09
CA GLY A 115 -6.89 -24.28 9.65
C GLY A 115 -5.79 -23.63 8.80
N LEU A 116 -4.65 -23.27 9.40
CA LEU A 116 -3.50 -22.78 8.63
C LEU A 116 -2.83 -23.95 7.88
N THR A 117 -2.55 -23.75 6.59
CA THR A 117 -1.80 -24.69 5.76
C THR A 117 -0.49 -24.05 5.30
N GLY A 118 0.51 -24.86 4.97
CA GLY A 118 1.82 -24.38 4.51
C GLY A 118 1.82 -23.54 3.23
N SER A 119 0.67 -23.37 2.55
CA SER A 119 0.52 -22.47 1.39
C SER A 119 -0.09 -21.11 1.75
N MET A 120 -0.41 -20.85 3.02
CA MET A 120 -1.13 -19.65 3.42
C MET A 120 -0.15 -18.48 3.63
N GLY A 121 -0.12 -17.55 2.68
CA GLY A 121 0.70 -16.36 2.78
C GLY A 121 0.13 -15.30 3.73
N ILE A 122 0.92 -14.29 4.05
CA ILE A 122 0.52 -13.11 4.85
C ILE A 122 -0.66 -12.35 4.19
N HIS A 123 -0.84 -12.52 2.88
CA HIS A 123 -1.87 -11.86 2.06
C HIS A 123 -1.96 -10.35 2.32
N ASN A 124 -0.80 -9.72 2.50
CA ASN A 124 -0.64 -8.28 2.70
C ASN A 124 0.63 -7.84 2.00
N ASP A 125 0.48 -7.36 0.77
CA ASP A 125 1.62 -7.04 -0.09
C ASP A 125 2.41 -5.82 0.42
N ILE A 126 1.74 -4.88 1.09
CA ILE A 126 2.40 -3.73 1.72
C ILE A 126 3.29 -4.21 2.87
N LEU A 127 2.73 -5.01 3.78
CA LEU A 127 3.49 -5.56 4.91
C LEU A 127 4.62 -6.47 4.44
N LYS A 128 4.34 -7.35 3.48
CA LYS A 128 5.34 -8.21 2.84
C LYS A 128 6.47 -7.36 2.26
N SER A 129 6.16 -6.36 1.43
CA SER A 129 7.15 -5.47 0.85
C SER A 129 7.97 -4.77 1.92
N TYR A 130 7.32 -4.25 2.97
CA TYR A 130 8.02 -3.61 4.09
C TYR A 130 9.04 -4.55 4.76
N ILE A 131 8.66 -5.80 5.03
CA ILE A 131 9.55 -6.79 5.65
C ILE A 131 10.73 -7.12 4.72
N GLU A 132 10.48 -7.21 3.42
CA GLU A 132 11.48 -7.65 2.45
C GLU A 132 12.50 -6.56 2.09
N ILE A 133 12.04 -5.34 1.77
CA ILE A 133 12.89 -4.23 1.30
C ILE A 133 13.12 -3.12 2.35
N GLY A 134 12.49 -3.24 3.52
CA GLY A 134 12.70 -2.33 4.65
C GLY A 134 12.02 -0.96 4.51
N PHE A 135 12.26 -0.10 5.50
CA PHE A 135 11.67 1.23 5.56
C PHE A 135 12.16 2.10 4.39
N VAL A 136 13.49 2.19 4.23
CA VAL A 136 14.11 3.01 3.19
C VAL A 136 13.78 2.47 1.80
N GLY A 137 13.84 1.15 1.61
CA GLY A 137 13.50 0.54 0.32
C GLY A 137 12.06 0.81 -0.07
N LEU A 138 11.11 0.63 0.85
CA LEU A 138 9.69 0.90 0.59
C LEU A 138 9.44 2.40 0.30
N PHE A 139 10.11 3.29 1.03
CA PHE A 139 10.02 4.73 0.78
C PHE A 139 10.55 5.10 -0.60
N ILE A 140 11.77 4.64 -0.96
CA ILE A 140 12.39 4.91 -2.26
C ILE A 140 11.52 4.34 -3.38
N TYR A 141 10.94 3.16 -3.20
CA TYR A 141 10.04 2.52 -4.17
C TYR A 141 8.84 3.41 -4.48
N PHE A 142 8.01 3.74 -3.48
CA PHE A 142 6.82 4.55 -3.71
C PHE A 142 7.14 6.01 -4.07
N TYR A 143 8.20 6.58 -3.50
CA TYR A 143 8.65 7.93 -3.87
C TYR A 143 9.07 7.99 -5.34
N THR A 144 9.80 6.98 -5.82
CA THR A 144 10.21 6.93 -7.23
C THR A 144 9.00 6.71 -8.13
N LEU A 145 8.16 5.74 -7.78
CA LEU A 145 6.99 5.33 -8.55
C LEU A 145 5.94 6.45 -8.66
N LEU A 146 5.52 7.04 -7.54
CA LEU A 146 4.40 7.98 -7.51
C LEU A 146 4.85 9.44 -7.70
N TYR A 147 5.88 9.87 -6.96
CA TYR A 147 6.28 11.28 -6.94
C TYR A 147 7.27 11.63 -8.07
N ARG A 148 8.40 10.93 -8.12
CA ARG A 148 9.51 11.27 -9.03
C ARG A 148 9.13 11.02 -10.49
N ASN A 149 8.50 9.89 -10.80
CA ASN A 149 8.12 9.54 -12.16
C ASN A 149 6.99 10.43 -12.68
N ALA A 150 5.94 10.70 -11.89
CA ALA A 150 4.90 11.65 -12.29
C ALA A 150 5.49 13.02 -12.62
N LYS A 151 6.34 13.58 -11.74
CA LYS A 151 7.02 14.86 -12.01
C LYS A 151 7.89 14.82 -13.27
N ARG A 152 8.63 13.74 -13.50
CA ARG A 152 9.48 13.59 -14.69
C ARG A 152 8.65 13.54 -15.97
N ILE A 153 7.57 12.77 -15.99
CA ILE A 153 6.68 12.64 -17.15
C ILE A 153 5.99 13.98 -17.42
N PHE A 154 5.57 14.69 -16.37
CA PHE A 154 4.96 16.02 -16.50
C PHE A 154 5.88 17.01 -17.21
N VAL A 155 7.16 17.05 -16.83
CA VAL A 155 8.13 17.99 -17.39
C VAL A 155 8.61 17.57 -18.78
N LYS A 156 8.81 16.27 -19.03
CA LYS A 156 9.41 15.78 -20.28
C LYS A 156 8.42 15.51 -21.41
N ILE A 157 7.22 15.05 -21.07
CA ILE A 157 6.22 14.56 -22.05
C ILE A 157 4.99 15.46 -22.03
N GLY A 158 4.44 15.70 -20.84
CA GLY A 158 3.32 16.61 -20.67
C GLY A 158 2.41 16.24 -19.50
N HIS A 159 1.53 17.18 -19.17
CA HIS A 159 0.60 17.05 -18.05
C HIS A 159 -0.41 15.91 -18.22
N LYS A 160 -0.89 15.68 -19.46
CA LYS A 160 -1.83 14.59 -19.78
C LYS A 160 -1.23 13.21 -19.51
N GLU A 161 -0.04 12.96 -20.03
CA GLU A 161 0.63 11.66 -19.86
C GLU A 161 1.03 11.42 -18.40
N SER A 162 1.42 12.48 -17.69
CA SER A 162 1.69 12.38 -16.25
C SER A 162 0.44 12.01 -15.45
N PHE A 163 -0.71 12.56 -15.82
CA PHE A 163 -1.98 12.26 -15.16
C PHE A 163 -2.41 10.82 -15.45
N ILE A 164 -2.33 10.38 -16.72
CA ILE A 164 -2.64 9.01 -17.12
C ILE A 164 -1.72 8.01 -16.40
N TYR A 165 -0.41 8.27 -16.37
CA TYR A 165 0.55 7.46 -15.64
C TYR A 165 0.16 7.30 -14.17
N PHE A 166 -0.12 8.40 -13.49
CA PHE A 166 -0.44 8.38 -12.06
C PHE A 166 -1.73 7.63 -11.74
N VAL A 167 -2.73 7.72 -12.62
CA VAL A 167 -4.03 7.06 -12.42
C VAL A 167 -3.97 5.55 -12.70
N LEU A 168 -3.06 5.12 -13.59
CA LEU A 168 -2.87 3.70 -13.92
C LEU A 168 -1.91 2.97 -12.98
N THR A 169 -1.16 3.69 -12.15
CA THR A 169 -0.17 3.16 -11.21
C THR A 169 -0.78 2.96 -9.84
#